data_AF-W1X280-F1
#
_entry.id   AF-W1X280-F1
#
_cell.length_a   1.000
_cell.length_b   1.000
_cell.length_c   1.000
_cell.angle_alpha   90.00
_cell.angle_beta   90.00
_cell.angle_gamma   90.00
#
_symmetry.space_group_name_H-M   'P 1'
#
loop_
_entity.id
_entity.type
_entity.pdbx_description
1 polymer ?
#
loop_
_entity_poly.entity_id
_entity_poly.type
_entity_poly.pdbx_seq_one_letter_code
_entity_poly.pdbx_strand_id
1 'polypeptide(L)'
;VTLPGYRFTNTPETDNTWSIDVTAEDVKGNLSRHEQSMVVIQAPTLSQKDSLLSVNPLTVAADKKSTTTLTVTAHDSDGTPVPGL
;
A
#
# COMPACT_ATOMS: atom_id res chain seq x y z
N VAL A 1 -15.08 -7.45 7.09
CA VAL A 1 -14.69 -6.11 6.57
C VAL A 1 -13.34 -6.27 5.89
N THR A 2 -13.15 -5.67 4.71
CA THR A 2 -11.86 -5.67 4.01
C THR A 2 -11.36 -4.23 4.00
N LEU A 3 -10.18 -4.01 4.57
CA LEU A 3 -9.51 -2.71 4.56
C LEU A 3 -8.80 -2.52 3.21
N PRO A 4 -8.66 -1.28 2.71
CA PRO A 4 -7.93 -1.02 1.47
C PRO A 4 -6.43 -1.24 1.67
N GLY A 5 -5.69 -1.18 0.57
CA GLY A 5 -4.24 -1.04 0.65
C GLY A 5 -3.81 0.32 1.23
N TYR A 6 -2.58 0.35 1.72
CA TYR A 6 -1.93 1.58 2.18
C TYR A 6 -1.85 2.62 1.06
N ARG A 7 -2.07 3.89 1.40
CA ARG A 7 -1.98 5.03 0.49
C ARG A 7 -0.76 5.88 0.82
N PHE A 8 0.11 6.07 -0.17
CA PHE A 8 1.22 7.01 -0.09
C PHE A 8 0.70 8.44 -0.30
N THR A 9 0.59 9.21 0.78
CA THR A 9 0.13 10.60 0.77
C THR A 9 1.01 11.48 1.67
N ASN A 10 0.79 12.79 1.64
CA ASN A 10 1.51 13.73 2.49
C ASN A 10 1.07 13.67 3.97
N THR A 11 -0.07 13.06 4.26
CA THR A 11 -0.68 12.97 5.59
C THR A 11 -1.09 11.53 5.92
N PRO A 12 -0.13 10.58 5.95
CA PRO A 12 -0.44 9.15 6.02
C PRO A 12 -1.14 8.75 7.32
N GLU A 13 -0.86 9.43 8.43
CA GLU A 13 -1.48 9.18 9.75
C GLU A 13 -2.98 9.47 9.77
N THR A 14 -3.46 10.39 8.92
CA THR A 14 -4.90 10.69 8.80
C THR A 14 -5.53 9.94 7.63
N ASP A 15 -4.84 9.84 6.50
CA ASP A 15 -5.41 9.33 5.24
C ASP A 15 -5.55 7.80 5.23
N ASN A 16 -4.79 7.11 6.09
CA ASN A 16 -4.83 5.66 6.28
C ASN A 16 -5.57 5.25 7.57
N THR A 17 -6.31 6.15 8.20
CA THR A 17 -7.09 5.88 9.42
C THR A 17 -8.58 5.72 9.12
N TRP A 18 -9.15 4.61 9.56
CA TRP A 18 -10.48 4.14 9.19
C TRP A 18 -11.33 3.91 10.44
N SER A 19 -12.51 4.52 10.50
CA SER A 19 -13.50 4.26 11.53
C SER A 19 -14.23 2.94 11.26
N ILE A 20 -14.43 2.15 12.30
CA ILE A 20 -15.27 0.96 12.29
C ILE A 20 -16.38 1.18 13.31
N ASP A 21 -17.60 1.16 12.81
CA ASP A 21 -18.82 1.36 13.58
C ASP A 21 -19.56 0.03 13.71
N VAL A 22 -19.92 -0.34 14.94
CA VAL A 22 -20.55 -1.63 15.25
C VAL A 22 -21.82 -1.41 16.05
N THR A 23 -22.87 -2.13 15.68
CA THR A 23 -24.10 -2.29 16.47
C THR A 23 -24.58 -3.72 16.27
N ALA A 24 -24.95 -4.38 17.36
CA ALA A 24 -25.52 -5.73 17.32
C ALA A 24 -27.04 -5.65 17.38
N GLU A 25 -27.72 -6.57 16.72
CA GLU A 25 -29.16 -6.75 16.77
C GLU A 25 -29.46 -8.16 17.29
N ASP A 26 -30.38 -8.28 18.26
CA ASP A 26 -30.84 -9.58 18.74
C ASP A 26 -31.96 -10.15 17.86
N VAL A 27 -32.34 -11.41 18.09
CA VAL A 27 -33.41 -12.09 17.32
C VAL A 27 -34.81 -11.46 17.48
N LYS A 28 -34.98 -10.55 18.42
CA LYS A 28 -36.23 -9.80 18.67
C LYS A 28 -36.18 -8.39 18.06
N GLY A 29 -35.08 -8.01 17.42
CA GLY A 29 -34.88 -6.70 16.81
C GLY A 29 -34.36 -5.62 17.76
N ASN A 30 -33.88 -5.95 18.96
CA ASN A 30 -33.28 -4.98 19.86
C ASN A 30 -31.84 -4.67 19.45
N LEU A 31 -31.48 -3.38 19.42
CA LEU A 31 -30.14 -2.93 19.11
C LEU A 31 -29.29 -2.76 20.37
N SER A 32 -27.99 -3.08 20.26
CA SER A 32 -26.99 -2.71 21.24
C SER A 32 -26.72 -1.20 21.24
N ARG A 33 -25.87 -0.73 22.16
CA ARG A 33 -25.23 0.58 22.00
C ARG A 33 -24.35 0.56 20.75
N HIS A 34 -24.27 1.72 20.10
CA HIS A 34 -23.29 1.97 19.05
C HIS A 34 -21.90 2.07 19.68
N GLU A 35 -20.94 1.40 19.06
CA GLU A 35 -19.53 1.44 19.43
C GLU A 35 -18.70 1.80 18.20
N GLN A 36 -17.68 2.64 18.41
CA GLN A 36 -16.77 3.08 17.36
C GLN A 36 -15.33 2.72 17.74
N SER A 37 -14.57 2.25 16.75
CA SER A 37 -13.14 1.98 16.88
C SER A 37 -12.40 2.51 15.66
N MET A 38 -11.10 2.75 15.80
CA MET A 38 -10.24 3.21 14.71
C MET A 38 -9.19 2.16 14.37
N VAL A 39 -8.91 2.01 13.08
CA VAL A 39 -7.81 1.20 12.57
C VAL A 39 -6.93 2.08 11.70
N VAL A 40 -5.61 1.97 11.90
CA VAL A 40 -4.62 2.64 11.07
C VAL A 40 -3.94 1.60 10.19
N ILE A 41 -3.92 1.83 8.88
CA ILE A 41 -3.19 0.98 7.94
C ILE A 41 -1.74 1.47 7.91
N GLN A 42 -0.82 0.58 8.25
CA GLN A 42 0.60 0.90 8.30
C GLN A 42 1.24 0.79 6.92
N ALA A 43 2.28 1.60 6.70
CA ALA A 43 3.09 1.51 5.49
C ALA A 43 3.74 0.12 5.38
N PRO A 44 3.81 -0.48 4.18
CA PRO A 44 4.53 -1.72 3.99
C PRO A 44 6.02 -1.50 4.25
N THR A 45 6.66 -2.48 4.87
CA THR A 45 8.12 -2.48 5.03
C THR A 45 8.75 -3.01 3.75
N LEU A 46 9.56 -2.19 3.08
CA LEU A 46 10.20 -2.59 1.83
C LEU A 46 11.35 -3.59 2.07
N SER A 47 11.41 -4.62 1.23
CA SER A 47 12.52 -5.56 1.17
C SER A 47 13.47 -5.19 0.04
N GLN A 48 14.70 -4.78 0.37
CA GLN A 48 15.73 -4.55 -0.63
C GLN A 48 16.12 -5.85 -1.35
N LYS A 49 16.13 -6.97 -0.63
CA LYS A 49 16.46 -8.30 -1.14
C LYS A 49 15.46 -8.77 -2.20
N ASP A 50 14.17 -8.48 -2.00
CA ASP A 50 13.09 -8.98 -2.86
C ASP A 50 12.64 -7.94 -3.91
N SER A 51 13.09 -6.69 -3.79
CA SER A 51 12.89 -5.67 -4.81
C SER A 51 13.71 -5.92 -6.08
N LEU A 52 13.19 -5.49 -7.23
CA LEU A 52 13.77 -5.75 -8.54
C LEU A 52 14.18 -4.44 -9.23
N LEU A 53 15.27 -4.52 -9.99
CA LEU A 53 15.71 -3.47 -10.90
C LEU A 53 15.94 -4.09 -12.28
N SER A 54 15.22 -3.60 -13.28
CA SER A 54 15.40 -3.98 -14.68
C SER A 54 15.82 -2.78 -15.52
N VAL A 55 16.59 -3.02 -16.57
CA VAL A 55 17.07 -1.99 -17.49
C VAL A 55 16.78 -2.39 -18.92
N ASN A 56 16.29 -1.45 -19.73
CA ASN A 56 16.00 -1.70 -21.14
C ASN A 56 16.14 -0.43 -22.00
N PRO A 57 17.00 -0.42 -23.04
CA PRO A 57 17.97 -1.47 -23.41
C PRO A 57 19.16 -1.55 -22.44
N LEU A 58 19.76 -2.73 -22.29
CA LEU A 58 20.96 -2.96 -21.46
C LEU A 58 22.21 -2.27 -22.02
N THR A 59 22.21 -1.93 -23.31
CA THR A 59 23.32 -1.27 -24.00
C THR A 59 22.83 -0.02 -24.72
N VAL A 60 23.58 1.07 -24.58
CA VAL A 60 23.25 2.39 -25.13
C VAL A 60 24.45 2.92 -25.90
N ALA A 61 24.22 3.54 -27.06
CA ALA A 61 25.28 4.15 -27.84
C ALA A 61 25.82 5.42 -27.15
N ALA A 62 27.13 5.65 -27.23
CA ALA A 62 27.79 6.84 -26.67
C ALA A 62 27.66 8.07 -27.60
N ASP A 63 26.44 8.39 -28.03
CA ASP A 63 26.12 9.42 -29.03
C ASP A 63 25.56 10.73 -28.44
N LYS A 64 25.51 10.83 -27.10
CA LYS A 64 24.91 11.93 -26.33
C LYS A 64 23.39 12.10 -26.54
N LYS A 65 22.70 11.12 -27.13
CA LYS A 65 21.26 11.18 -27.43
C LYS A 65 20.50 9.93 -27.00
N SER A 66 21.10 8.76 -27.19
CA SER A 66 20.52 7.48 -26.84
C SER A 66 20.34 7.38 -25.33
N THR A 67 19.19 6.84 -24.92
CA THR A 67 18.82 6.67 -23.51
C THR A 67 18.41 5.22 -23.23
N THR A 68 18.38 4.87 -21.94
CA THR A 68 17.80 3.63 -21.45
C THR A 68 16.85 3.91 -20.31
N THR A 69 15.87 3.03 -20.12
CA THR A 69 14.93 3.10 -19.02
C THR A 69 15.35 2.11 -17.94
N LEU A 70 15.50 2.61 -16.72
CA LEU A 70 15.59 1.79 -15.51
C LEU A 70 14.19 1.72 -14.88
N THR A 71 13.73 0.50 -14.62
CA THR A 71 12.45 0.23 -13.95
C THR A 71 12.74 -0.45 -12.63
N VAL A 72 12.29 0.17 -11.55
CA VAL A 72 12.34 -0.39 -10.19
C VAL A 72 10.98 -0.96 -9.86
N THR A 73 10.95 -2.16 -9.26
CA THR A 73 9.75 -2.74 -8.67
C THR A 73 10.04 -3.04 -7.20
N ALA A 74 9.48 -2.20 -6.33
CA ALA A 74 9.59 -2.38 -4.89
C ALA A 74 8.70 -3.55 -4.44
N HIS A 75 9.22 -4.40 -3.56
CA HIS A 75 8.47 -5.45 -2.89
C HIS A 75 8.54 -5.28 -1.38
N ASP A 76 7.52 -5.77 -0.67
CA ASP A 76 7.53 -5.87 0.79
C ASP A 76 8.26 -7.14 1.27
N SER A 77 8.28 -7.35 2.59
CA SER A 77 8.92 -8.52 3.22
C SER A 77 8.30 -9.87 2.83
N ASP A 78 7.06 -9.86 2.33
CA ASP A 78 6.36 -11.07 1.88
C ASP A 78 6.57 -11.32 0.39
N GLY A 79 7.34 -10.47 -0.29
CA GLY A 79 7.59 -10.54 -1.72
C GLY A 79 6.41 -10.05 -2.56
N THR A 80 5.52 -9.24 -2.00
CA THR A 80 4.39 -8.63 -2.71
C THR A 80 4.82 -7.28 -3.29
N PRO A 81 4.52 -6.98 -4.57
CA PRO A 81 4.83 -5.67 -5.15
C PRO A 81 4.10 -4.55 -4.41
N VAL A 82 4.79 -3.45 -4.15
CA VAL A 82 4.22 -2.24 -3.52
C VAL A 82 3.94 -1.19 -4.60
N PRO A 83 2.67 -1.02 -5.03
CA PRO A 83 2.33 -0.09 -6.11
C PRO A 83 2.33 1.38 -5.64
N GLY A 84 2.64 2.30 -6.56
CA GLY A 84 2.51 3.74 -6.32
C GLY A 84 3.69 4.39 -5.59
N LEU A 85 4.78 3.64 -5.39
CA LEU A 85 6.11 4.18 -5.09
C LEU A 85 6.74 4.85 -6.32
#